data_AF-A0A3N5WJQ3-F1
#
_entry.id   AF-A0A3N5WJQ3-F1
#
_cell.length_a   1.000
_cell.length_b   1.000
_cell.length_c   1.000
_cell.angle_alpha   90.00
_cell.angle_beta   90.00
_cell.angle_gamma   90.00
#
_symmetry.space_group_name_H-M   'P 1'
#
loop_
_entity.id
_entity.type
_entity.pdbx_description
1 polymer ?
#
loop_
_entity_poly.entity_id
_entity_poly.type
_entity_poly.pdbx_seq_one_letter_code
_entity_poly.pdbx_strand_id
1 'polypeptide(L)'
;MPTWTPEQVLALAPDEASRKIASGLASPRRWLSVFKNETENQPVLWGEIRGSSADPYRCQVDLDGPDYKCTCPSRKRPCKHALGLFLLFAGQPSTFEVSAPPDWVTIWLVKRAEQNERRAQRDTERASARAGGDGPAPDPKGGEQARARRAAARDRKIHAGLDDLETWLCDLLRQGLASAQSQPRAFWEAAAARLVDAQAPGLARLVRAMPEVAASGTGWQDRLLDQVARLYLAITGYRRIETLPPGHQADLRAVIGFTLKQEDLLETPGVTDTWLILGSQIEEETGLAVQRTWLLGQETGQPALVLAFAVNVAANAAQRTTPLTSIDASLSPGVALPAELVFYPGAYPQRAAVRTR
;
A
#
# COMPACT_ATOMS: atom_id res chain seq x y z
N MET A 1 -10.06 -18.75 17.04
CA MET A 1 -9.65 -18.70 15.61
C MET A 1 -10.45 -17.62 14.90
N PRO A 2 -9.86 -16.87 13.97
CA PRO A 2 -10.57 -15.84 13.20
C PRO A 2 -11.71 -16.45 12.35
N THR A 3 -12.83 -15.75 12.26
CA THR A 3 -14.00 -16.16 11.46
C THR A 3 -13.81 -15.71 10.02
N TRP A 4 -13.80 -16.67 9.09
CA TRP A 4 -13.64 -16.43 7.65
C TRP A 4 -14.89 -16.86 6.88
N THR A 5 -15.35 -16.02 5.96
CA THR A 5 -16.44 -16.33 5.02
C THR A 5 -15.88 -16.90 3.71
N PRO A 6 -16.62 -17.77 3.00
CA PRO A 6 -16.22 -18.24 1.67
C PRO A 6 -15.90 -17.10 0.70
N GLU A 7 -16.63 -16.00 0.76
CA GLU A 7 -16.46 -14.81 -0.07
C GLU A 7 -15.10 -14.13 0.18
N GLN A 8 -14.73 -13.93 1.45
CA GLN A 8 -13.41 -13.41 1.82
C GLN A 8 -12.28 -14.30 1.30
N VAL A 9 -12.44 -15.62 1.36
CA VAL A 9 -11.43 -16.55 0.85
C VAL A 9 -11.35 -16.47 -0.68
N LEU A 10 -12.47 -16.39 -1.40
CA LEU A 10 -12.48 -16.28 -2.87
C LEU A 10 -11.86 -14.96 -3.38
N ALA A 11 -11.87 -13.89 -2.57
CA ALA A 11 -11.19 -12.63 -2.87
C ALA A 11 -9.66 -12.76 -2.88
N LEU A 12 -9.10 -13.79 -2.22
CA LEU A 12 -7.66 -14.08 -2.19
C LEU A 12 -7.18 -14.86 -3.42
N ALA A 13 -8.08 -15.23 -4.33
CA ALA A 13 -7.73 -15.99 -5.53
C ALA A 13 -6.83 -15.16 -6.47
N PRO A 14 -5.70 -15.71 -6.94
CA PRO A 14 -4.80 -14.99 -7.84
C PRO A 14 -5.39 -14.74 -9.24
N ASP A 15 -6.39 -15.53 -9.63
CA ASP A 15 -7.15 -15.39 -10.87
C ASP A 15 -8.44 -16.22 -10.83
N GLU A 16 -9.36 -15.94 -11.77
CA GLU A 16 -10.67 -16.59 -11.87
C GLU A 16 -10.57 -18.10 -12.12
N ALA A 17 -9.57 -18.55 -12.87
CA ALA A 17 -9.35 -19.99 -13.11
C ALA A 17 -8.99 -20.72 -11.81
N SER A 18 -8.14 -20.12 -10.99
CA SER A 18 -7.75 -20.65 -9.67
C SER A 18 -8.94 -20.64 -8.71
N ARG A 19 -9.75 -19.57 -8.74
CA ARG A 19 -11.01 -19.45 -7.99
C ARG A 19 -11.96 -20.62 -8.30
N LYS A 20 -12.30 -20.81 -9.58
CA LYS A 20 -13.21 -21.88 -10.03
C LYS A 20 -12.72 -23.28 -9.65
N ILE A 21 -11.43 -23.56 -9.83
CA ILE A 21 -10.90 -24.89 -9.50
C ILE A 21 -10.88 -25.09 -7.97
N ALA A 22 -10.50 -24.07 -7.19
CA ALA A 22 -10.48 -24.15 -5.74
C ALA A 22 -11.87 -24.40 -5.15
N SER A 23 -12.92 -23.76 -5.67
CA SER A 23 -14.30 -24.04 -5.28
C SER A 23 -14.66 -25.51 -5.48
N GLY A 24 -14.22 -26.14 -6.57
CA GLY A 24 -14.41 -27.58 -6.80
C GLY A 24 -13.60 -28.49 -5.85
N LEU A 25 -12.59 -27.94 -5.17
CA LEU A 25 -11.78 -28.64 -4.15
C LEU A 25 -12.29 -28.42 -2.72
N ALA A 26 -13.23 -27.50 -2.51
CA ALA A 26 -13.84 -27.18 -1.22
C ALA A 26 -14.88 -28.23 -0.80
N SER A 27 -14.52 -29.51 -0.86
CA SER A 27 -15.37 -30.64 -0.48
C SER A 27 -14.54 -31.66 0.32
N PRO A 28 -15.03 -32.15 1.48
CA PRO A 28 -14.29 -33.09 2.33
C PRO A 28 -13.81 -34.33 1.56
N ARG A 29 -14.60 -34.81 0.60
CA ARG A 29 -14.31 -36.01 -0.22
C ARG A 29 -13.08 -35.87 -1.11
N ARG A 30 -12.61 -34.64 -1.36
CA ARG A 30 -11.41 -34.38 -2.17
C ARG A 30 -10.13 -34.49 -1.34
N TRP A 31 -10.24 -34.41 -0.03
CA TRP A 31 -9.13 -34.43 0.90
C TRP A 31 -8.99 -35.80 1.54
N LEU A 32 -7.75 -36.26 1.68
CA LEU A 32 -7.43 -37.47 2.43
C LEU A 32 -7.51 -37.20 3.94
N SER A 33 -7.11 -35.99 4.33
CA SER A 33 -7.14 -35.52 5.71
C SER A 33 -7.17 -34.00 5.75
N VAL A 34 -7.85 -33.44 6.76
CA VAL A 34 -7.87 -32.01 7.05
C VAL A 34 -7.89 -31.81 8.55
N PHE A 35 -7.04 -30.91 9.03
CA PHE A 35 -6.85 -30.66 10.45
C PHE A 35 -6.64 -29.17 10.70
N LYS A 36 -6.92 -28.78 11.94
CA LYS A 36 -6.71 -27.42 12.45
C LYS A 36 -5.97 -27.47 13.79
N ASN A 37 -5.23 -26.42 14.08
CA ASN A 37 -4.67 -26.20 15.42
C ASN A 37 -5.56 -25.21 16.19
N GLU A 38 -5.81 -25.47 17.48
CA GLU A 38 -6.63 -24.61 18.35
C GLU A 38 -5.83 -23.64 19.24
N THR A 39 -4.51 -23.54 19.08
CA THR A 39 -3.75 -22.52 19.81
C THR A 39 -4.15 -21.11 19.37
N GLU A 40 -4.63 -20.29 20.31
CA GLU A 40 -5.17 -18.93 20.06
C GLU A 40 -4.22 -18.01 19.30
N ASN A 41 -2.90 -18.21 19.46
CA ASN A 41 -1.86 -17.36 18.87
C ASN A 41 -1.28 -17.85 17.54
N GLN A 42 -1.70 -19.00 17.01
CA GLN A 42 -1.20 -19.51 15.72
C GLN A 42 -2.24 -20.40 15.01
N PRO A 43 -3.36 -19.80 14.56
CA PRO A 43 -4.44 -20.55 13.91
C PRO A 43 -3.97 -21.05 12.53
N VAL A 44 -3.66 -22.34 12.43
CA VAL A 44 -3.17 -22.96 11.20
C VAL A 44 -4.07 -24.12 10.77
N LEU A 45 -4.27 -24.23 9.46
CA LEU A 45 -4.94 -25.35 8.80
C LEU A 45 -3.92 -26.14 8.00
N TRP A 46 -4.09 -27.46 7.95
CA TRP A 46 -3.35 -28.29 7.03
C TRP A 46 -4.17 -29.46 6.53
N GLY A 47 -3.79 -29.97 5.37
CA GLY A 47 -4.50 -31.09 4.77
C GLY A 47 -3.72 -31.74 3.64
N GLU A 48 -4.08 -32.98 3.35
CA GLU A 48 -3.50 -33.78 2.28
C GLU A 48 -4.55 -34.03 1.19
N ILE A 49 -4.18 -33.76 -0.06
CA ILE A 49 -5.05 -33.97 -1.22
C ILE A 49 -4.34 -34.82 -2.26
N ARG A 50 -5.05 -35.79 -2.83
CA ARG A 50 -4.50 -36.65 -3.88
C ARG A 50 -4.18 -35.80 -5.12
N GLY A 51 -2.91 -35.80 -5.50
CA GLY A 51 -2.37 -35.05 -6.63
C GLY A 51 -2.19 -35.88 -7.89
N SER A 52 -1.44 -35.33 -8.84
CA SER A 52 -0.99 -36.08 -10.03
C SER A 52 0.27 -36.92 -9.77
N SER A 53 0.86 -36.83 -8.58
CA SER A 53 1.98 -37.62 -8.10
C SER A 53 1.52 -38.80 -7.23
N ALA A 54 2.41 -39.77 -7.01
CA ALA A 54 2.18 -40.87 -6.08
C ALA A 54 1.95 -40.37 -4.64
N ASP A 55 2.73 -39.37 -4.21
CA ASP A 55 2.54 -38.72 -2.91
C ASP A 55 1.44 -37.64 -2.97
N PRO A 56 0.59 -37.54 -1.93
CA PRO A 56 -0.42 -36.49 -1.84
C PRO A 56 0.24 -35.11 -1.66
N TYR A 57 -0.43 -34.07 -2.17
CA TYR A 57 -0.01 -32.71 -1.91
C TYR A 57 -0.39 -32.30 -0.50
N ARG A 58 0.59 -31.80 0.24
CA ARG A 58 0.44 -31.24 1.59
C ARG A 58 0.21 -29.75 1.47
N CYS A 59 -0.90 -29.28 2.02
CA CYS A 59 -1.29 -27.87 2.03
C CYS A 59 -1.25 -27.33 3.45
N GLN A 60 -0.79 -26.10 3.62
CA GLN A 60 -0.73 -25.36 4.86
C GLN A 60 -1.34 -23.97 4.63
N VAL A 61 -2.21 -23.54 5.53
CA VAL A 61 -2.80 -22.19 5.51
C VAL A 61 -2.70 -21.63 6.92
N ASP A 62 -2.01 -20.51 7.07
CA ASP A 62 -2.02 -19.75 8.30
C ASP A 62 -3.16 -18.75 8.22
N LEU A 63 -3.97 -18.65 9.28
CA LEU A 63 -5.14 -17.79 9.32
C LEU A 63 -4.83 -16.40 9.89
N ASP A 64 -3.63 -16.20 10.46
CA ASP A 64 -3.14 -14.88 10.88
C ASP A 64 -2.26 -14.27 9.78
N GLY A 65 -2.78 -13.20 9.14
CA GLY A 65 -2.15 -12.54 7.97
C GLY A 65 -1.78 -13.55 6.88
N PRO A 66 -2.75 -14.08 6.11
CA PRO A 66 -2.69 -15.45 5.63
C PRO A 66 -1.53 -15.72 4.68
N ASP A 67 -0.73 -16.74 5.02
CA ASP A 67 0.34 -17.29 4.17
C ASP A 67 0.03 -18.74 3.82
N TYR A 68 0.57 -19.18 2.70
CA TYR A 68 0.19 -20.43 2.06
C TYR A 68 1.41 -21.22 1.66
N LYS A 69 1.40 -22.49 2.05
CA LYS A 69 2.33 -23.46 1.48
C LYS A 69 1.57 -24.65 0.91
N CYS A 70 2.12 -25.17 -0.17
CA CYS A 70 1.60 -26.36 -0.82
C CYS A 70 2.75 -27.04 -1.55
N THR A 71 2.84 -28.37 -1.49
CA THR A 71 3.86 -29.15 -2.20
C THR A 71 3.54 -29.36 -3.69
N CYS A 72 2.41 -28.86 -4.19
CA CYS A 72 2.07 -28.95 -5.61
C CYS A 72 3.00 -28.08 -6.48
N PRO A 73 3.20 -28.43 -7.77
CA PRO A 73 4.11 -27.71 -8.67
C PRO A 73 3.60 -26.31 -9.09
N SER A 74 2.45 -25.88 -8.60
CA SER A 74 1.89 -24.57 -8.93
C SER A 74 2.74 -23.44 -8.35
N ARG A 75 3.06 -22.48 -9.21
CA ARG A 75 3.75 -21.23 -8.85
C ARG A 75 2.79 -20.13 -8.38
N LYS A 76 1.48 -20.35 -8.44
CA LYS A 76 0.46 -19.42 -7.93
C LYS A 76 0.35 -19.53 -6.40
N ARG A 77 0.09 -18.41 -5.73
CA ARG A 77 -0.04 -18.30 -4.28
C ARG A 77 -1.18 -17.32 -3.95
N PRO A 78 -2.23 -17.74 -3.23
CA PRO A 78 -2.54 -19.13 -2.90
C PRO A 78 -2.70 -19.98 -4.17
N CYS A 79 -2.22 -21.23 -4.14
CA CYS A 79 -2.52 -22.17 -5.22
C CYS A 79 -3.96 -22.67 -5.07
N LYS A 80 -4.50 -23.31 -6.12
CA LYS A 80 -5.85 -23.91 -6.07
C LYS A 80 -6.11 -24.85 -4.88
N HIS A 81 -5.08 -25.56 -4.39
CA HIS A 81 -5.23 -26.48 -3.26
C HIS A 81 -5.27 -25.75 -1.91
N ALA A 82 -4.36 -24.79 -1.69
CA ALA A 82 -4.36 -23.97 -0.49
C ALA A 82 -5.66 -23.15 -0.40
N LEU A 83 -6.09 -22.57 -1.52
CA LEU A 83 -7.36 -21.86 -1.63
C LEU A 83 -8.55 -22.80 -1.38
N GLY A 84 -8.53 -24.02 -1.92
CA GLY A 84 -9.58 -25.03 -1.69
C GLY A 84 -9.66 -25.52 -0.24
N LEU A 85 -8.52 -25.68 0.45
CA LEU A 85 -8.48 -26.03 1.87
C LEU A 85 -9.11 -24.92 2.72
N PHE A 86 -8.75 -23.68 2.41
CA PHE A 86 -9.26 -22.51 3.12
C PHE A 86 -10.76 -22.31 2.88
N LEU A 87 -11.23 -22.51 1.64
CA LEU A 87 -12.67 -22.47 1.32
C LEU A 87 -13.46 -23.55 2.05
N LEU A 88 -12.89 -24.76 2.16
CA LEU A 88 -13.52 -25.84 2.92
C LEU A 88 -13.67 -25.45 4.40
N PHE A 89 -12.65 -24.83 4.99
CA PHE A 89 -12.71 -24.36 6.38
C PHE A 89 -13.74 -23.24 6.57
N ALA A 90 -13.75 -22.24 5.68
CA ALA A 90 -14.68 -21.12 5.77
C ALA A 90 -16.16 -21.56 5.63
N GLY A 91 -16.44 -22.57 4.79
CA GLY A 91 -17.80 -23.08 4.62
C GLY A 91 -18.21 -24.17 5.61
N GLN A 92 -17.27 -25.02 6.04
CA GLN A 92 -17.53 -26.20 6.86
C GLN A 92 -16.43 -26.37 7.93
N PRO A 93 -16.31 -25.44 8.90
CA PRO A 93 -15.23 -25.48 9.90
C PRO A 93 -15.29 -26.70 10.81
N SER A 94 -16.47 -27.31 10.97
CA SER A 94 -16.69 -28.54 11.75
C SER A 94 -16.11 -29.79 11.10
N THR A 95 -15.73 -29.75 9.82
CA THR A 95 -15.04 -30.87 9.13
C THR A 95 -13.60 -31.04 9.61
N PHE A 96 -12.98 -29.99 10.17
CA PHE A 96 -11.58 -30.00 10.55
C PHE A 96 -11.40 -30.54 11.97
N GLU A 97 -10.72 -31.67 12.07
CA GLU A 97 -10.33 -32.25 13.36
C GLU A 97 -9.20 -31.42 14.00
N VAL A 98 -9.27 -31.28 15.32
CA VAL A 98 -8.24 -30.60 16.10
C VAL A 98 -7.07 -31.55 16.31
N SER A 99 -5.87 -31.13 15.97
CA SER A 99 -4.66 -31.94 16.17
C SER A 99 -3.44 -31.07 16.42
N ALA A 100 -2.37 -31.66 16.93
CA ALA A 100 -1.08 -30.99 17.00
C ALA A 100 -0.47 -30.88 15.58
N PRO A 101 0.18 -29.77 15.22
CA PRO A 101 0.84 -29.64 13.93
C PRO A 101 1.90 -30.73 13.73
N PRO A 102 1.87 -31.50 12.62
CA PRO A 102 2.92 -32.45 12.31
C PRO A 102 4.22 -31.73 11.92
N ASP A 103 5.35 -32.43 11.96
CA ASP A 103 6.69 -31.85 11.75
C ASP A 103 6.81 -30.92 10.54
N TRP A 104 6.19 -31.28 9.41
CA TRP A 104 6.25 -30.46 8.19
C TRP A 104 5.47 -29.14 8.29
N VAL A 105 4.42 -29.07 9.12
CA VAL A 105 3.72 -27.82 9.44
C VAL A 105 4.57 -27.03 10.43
N THR A 106 5.07 -27.67 11.49
CA THR A 106 5.93 -27.03 12.50
C THR A 106 7.18 -26.40 11.89
N ILE A 107 7.89 -27.11 11.02
CA ILE A 107 9.07 -26.61 10.29
C ILE A 107 8.70 -25.38 9.43
N TRP A 108 7.51 -25.35 8.85
CA TRP A 108 7.06 -24.21 8.07
C TRP A 108 6.75 -23.00 8.95
N LEU A 109 6.07 -23.20 10.08
CA LEU A 109 5.75 -22.16 11.05
C LEU A 109 7.02 -21.53 11.67
N VAL A 110 8.00 -22.35 12.07
CA VAL A 110 9.29 -21.87 12.60
C VAL A 110 10.03 -21.03 11.56
N LYS A 111 10.15 -21.51 10.32
CA LYS A 111 10.79 -20.74 9.24
C LYS A 111 10.09 -19.41 8.97
N ARG A 112 8.77 -19.37 9.13
CA ARG A 112 7.99 -18.14 8.98
C ARG A 112 8.26 -17.16 10.13
N ALA A 113 8.25 -17.64 11.37
CA ALA A 113 8.59 -16.83 12.53
C ALA A 113 9.99 -16.20 12.38
N GLU A 114 10.99 -17.00 12.00
CA GLU A 114 12.35 -16.50 11.71
C GLU A 114 12.37 -15.46 10.56
N GLN A 115 11.58 -15.66 9.51
CA GLN A 115 11.50 -14.69 8.40
C GLN A 115 10.83 -13.38 8.83
N ASN A 116 9.79 -13.46 9.64
CA ASN A 116 9.10 -12.30 10.21
C ASN A 116 10.02 -11.53 11.16
N GLU A 117 10.74 -12.22 12.05
CA GLU A 117 11.74 -11.63 12.94
C GLU A 117 12.87 -10.97 12.15
N ARG A 118 13.43 -11.65 11.14
CA ARG A 118 14.48 -11.06 10.29
C ARG A 118 13.98 -9.88 9.47
N ARG A 119 12.69 -9.85 9.10
CA ARG A 119 12.08 -8.69 8.43
C ARG A 119 11.92 -7.53 9.42
N ALA A 120 11.40 -7.79 10.61
CA ALA A 120 11.29 -6.80 11.68
C ALA A 120 12.68 -6.25 12.06
N GLN A 121 13.70 -7.10 12.19
CA GLN A 121 15.09 -6.68 12.43
C GLN A 121 15.64 -5.84 11.29
N ARG A 122 15.42 -6.20 10.02
CA ARG A 122 15.86 -5.37 8.88
C ARG A 122 15.11 -4.04 8.79
N ASP A 123 13.84 -4.00 9.18
CA ASP A 123 13.05 -2.78 9.21
C ASP A 123 13.51 -1.88 10.36
N THR A 124 13.85 -2.45 11.52
CA THR A 124 14.51 -1.75 12.64
C THR A 124 15.93 -1.31 12.28
N GLU A 125 16.74 -2.13 11.63
CA GLU A 125 18.09 -1.77 11.18
C GLU A 125 18.06 -0.71 10.07
N ARG A 126 17.07 -0.72 9.18
CA ARG A 126 16.85 0.37 8.21
C ARG A 126 16.35 1.64 8.88
N ALA A 127 15.58 1.54 9.96
CA ALA A 127 15.21 2.68 10.79
C ALA A 127 16.43 3.24 11.54
N SER A 128 17.26 2.37 12.10
CA SER A 128 18.52 2.70 12.79
C SER A 128 19.60 3.24 11.86
N ALA A 129 19.75 2.71 10.64
CA ALA A 129 20.70 3.22 9.63
C ALA A 129 20.24 4.55 9.01
N ARG A 130 18.94 4.87 9.07
CA ARG A 130 18.41 6.22 8.76
C ARG A 130 18.54 7.19 9.94
N ALA A 131 18.77 6.68 11.15
CA ALA A 131 19.07 7.46 12.36
C ALA A 131 20.59 7.62 12.61
N GLY A 132 21.41 6.67 12.16
CA GLY A 132 22.86 6.60 12.32
C GLY A 132 23.60 7.02 11.04
N GLY A 133 23.52 8.31 10.71
CA GLY A 133 24.62 8.94 10.00
C GLY A 133 25.67 9.32 11.04
N ASP A 134 26.74 8.51 11.17
CA ASP A 134 27.87 8.76 12.07
C ASP A 134 28.60 10.05 11.67
N GLY A 135 28.16 11.16 12.27
CA GLY A 135 29.03 12.20 12.81
C GLY A 135 28.75 12.28 14.32
N PRO A 136 29.71 12.78 15.13
CA PRO A 136 29.59 12.75 16.58
C PRO A 136 28.28 13.43 17.01
N ALA A 137 27.55 12.78 17.91
CA ALA A 137 26.24 13.20 18.38
C ALA A 137 26.26 14.69 18.78
N PRO A 138 25.45 15.56 18.14
CA PRO A 138 25.42 16.94 18.55
C PRO A 138 24.57 17.05 19.82
N ASP A 139 25.13 17.78 20.77
CA ASP A 139 24.49 18.45 21.88
C ASP A 139 22.99 18.75 21.62
N PRO A 140 22.04 18.34 22.48
CA PRO A 140 20.60 18.43 22.22
C PRO A 140 20.09 19.85 21.85
N LYS A 141 20.81 20.92 22.22
CA LYS A 141 20.50 22.30 21.79
C LYS A 141 21.00 22.64 20.38
N GLY A 142 22.08 22.01 19.92
CA GLY A 142 22.60 22.14 18.55
C GLY A 142 21.75 21.40 17.51
N GLY A 143 21.09 20.31 17.92
CA GLY A 143 20.20 19.52 17.07
C GLY A 143 18.96 20.28 16.60
N GLU A 144 18.34 21.08 17.46
CA GLU A 144 17.15 21.88 17.13
C GLU A 144 17.48 23.02 16.17
N GLN A 145 18.57 23.77 16.44
CA GLN A 145 19.04 24.81 15.52
C GLN A 145 19.44 24.24 14.16
N ALA A 146 20.08 23.06 14.12
CA ALA A 146 20.41 22.38 12.87
C ALA A 146 19.15 21.88 12.12
N ARG A 147 18.11 21.43 12.83
CA ARG A 147 16.80 21.08 12.23
C ARG A 147 16.11 22.33 11.66
N ALA A 148 16.05 23.43 12.41
CA ALA A 148 15.47 24.69 11.96
C ALA A 148 16.21 25.26 10.74
N ARG A 149 17.55 25.24 10.75
CA ARG A 149 18.36 25.67 9.60
C ARG A 149 18.10 24.80 8.35
N ARG A 150 17.95 23.48 8.50
CA ARG A 150 17.61 22.58 7.40
C ARG A 150 16.19 22.82 6.88
N ALA A 151 15.22 23.03 7.75
CA ALA A 151 13.85 23.36 7.37
C ALA A 151 13.80 24.68 6.58
N ALA A 152 14.47 25.73 7.07
CA ALA A 152 14.57 27.01 6.36
C ALA A 152 15.34 26.90 5.03
N ALA A 153 16.38 26.06 4.96
CA ALA A 153 17.11 25.82 3.71
C ALA A 153 16.26 25.07 2.68
N ARG A 154 15.47 24.07 3.12
CA ARG A 154 14.48 23.39 2.28
C ARG A 154 13.43 24.37 1.76
N ASP A 155 12.89 25.19 2.64
CA ASP A 155 11.85 26.14 2.28
C ASP A 155 12.33 27.15 1.22
N ARG A 156 13.55 27.69 1.40
CA ARG A 156 14.18 28.55 0.38
C ARG A 156 14.35 27.86 -0.98
N LYS A 157 14.74 26.59 -1.01
CA LYS A 157 14.86 25.81 -2.25
C LYS A 157 13.52 25.62 -2.93
N ILE A 158 12.48 25.30 -2.15
CA ILE A 158 11.12 25.14 -2.66
C ILE A 158 10.66 26.46 -3.28
N HIS A 159 10.75 27.57 -2.55
CA HIS A 159 10.36 28.89 -3.08
C HIS A 159 11.04 29.24 -4.40
N ALA A 160 12.36 29.06 -4.50
CA ALA A 160 13.07 29.28 -5.76
C ALA A 160 12.56 28.37 -6.90
N GLY A 161 12.31 27.09 -6.62
CA GLY A 161 11.73 26.19 -7.61
C GLY A 161 10.29 26.53 -8.01
N LEU A 162 9.51 27.14 -7.11
CA LEU A 162 8.16 27.61 -7.43
C LEU A 162 8.19 28.84 -8.34
N ASP A 163 9.16 29.74 -8.17
CA ASP A 163 9.36 30.90 -9.04
C ASP A 163 9.73 30.48 -10.47
N ASP A 164 10.64 29.51 -10.60
CA ASP A 164 11.01 28.90 -11.88
C ASP A 164 9.81 28.20 -12.54
N LEU A 165 9.03 27.45 -11.74
CA LEU A 165 7.84 26.75 -12.23
C LEU A 165 6.76 27.72 -12.70
N GLU A 166 6.50 28.81 -11.98
CA GLU A 166 5.52 29.81 -12.38
C GLU A 166 5.90 30.43 -13.73
N THR A 167 7.17 30.79 -13.91
CA THR A 167 7.68 31.33 -15.17
C THR A 167 7.46 30.32 -16.31
N TRP A 168 7.84 29.06 -16.08
CA TRP A 168 7.67 28.00 -17.07
C TRP A 168 6.19 27.72 -17.43
N LEU A 169 5.27 27.75 -16.45
CA LEU A 169 3.84 27.60 -16.70
C LEU A 169 3.28 28.77 -17.52
N CYS A 170 3.68 30.01 -17.18
CA CYS A 170 3.29 31.20 -17.92
C CYS A 170 3.80 31.16 -19.37
N ASP A 171 5.03 30.67 -19.59
CA ASP A 171 5.61 30.52 -20.93
C ASP A 171 4.88 29.45 -21.74
N LEU A 172 4.54 28.31 -21.12
CA LEU A 172 3.73 27.25 -21.74
C LEU A 172 2.37 27.80 -22.20
N LEU A 173 1.69 28.57 -21.35
CA LEU A 173 0.42 29.20 -21.69
C LEU A 173 0.56 30.28 -22.76
N ARG A 174 1.64 31.08 -22.72
CA ARG A 174 1.90 32.14 -23.71
C ARG A 174 2.15 31.57 -25.12
N GLN A 175 2.77 30.39 -25.21
CA GLN A 175 2.93 29.65 -26.47
C GLN A 175 1.61 29.03 -26.97
N GLY A 176 0.58 29.02 -26.12
CA GLY A 176 -0.72 28.42 -26.39
C GLY A 176 -0.72 26.92 -26.09
N LEU A 177 -1.84 26.43 -25.54
CA LEU A 177 -1.98 25.02 -25.14
C LEU A 177 -1.71 24.06 -26.30
N ALA A 178 -2.07 24.44 -27.53
CA ALA A 178 -1.80 23.69 -28.76
C ALA A 178 -0.32 23.28 -28.91
N SER A 179 0.62 24.11 -28.43
CA SER A 179 2.05 23.79 -28.50
C SER A 179 2.43 22.59 -27.62
N ALA A 180 1.69 22.30 -26.55
CA ALA A 180 2.01 21.26 -25.57
C ALA A 180 2.10 19.86 -26.18
N GLN A 181 1.26 19.53 -27.17
CA GLN A 181 1.29 18.25 -27.88
C GLN A 181 2.55 18.07 -28.74
N SER A 182 3.18 19.17 -29.14
CA SER A 182 4.41 19.16 -29.95
C SER A 182 5.69 19.17 -29.11
N GLN A 183 5.58 19.41 -27.80
CA GLN A 183 6.76 19.49 -26.92
C GLN A 183 7.39 18.10 -26.73
N PRO A 184 8.72 17.98 -26.86
CA PRO A 184 9.40 16.71 -26.63
C PRO A 184 9.35 16.32 -25.15
N ARG A 185 9.45 15.03 -24.84
CA ARG A 185 9.48 14.55 -23.44
C ARG A 185 10.54 15.26 -22.58
N ALA A 186 11.69 15.60 -23.16
CA ALA A 186 12.77 16.31 -22.48
C ALA A 186 12.37 17.70 -21.96
N PHE A 187 11.42 18.39 -22.62
CA PHE A 187 10.89 19.69 -22.17
C PHE A 187 10.25 19.56 -20.79
N TRP A 188 9.40 18.54 -20.61
CA TRP A 188 8.69 18.26 -19.37
C TRP A 188 9.61 17.71 -18.28
N GLU A 189 10.51 16.79 -18.64
CA GLU A 189 11.45 16.20 -17.68
C GLU A 189 12.47 17.22 -17.16
N ALA A 190 12.90 18.19 -17.97
CA ALA A 190 13.79 19.26 -17.52
C ALA A 190 13.13 20.13 -16.43
N ALA A 191 11.85 20.49 -16.61
CA ALA A 191 11.09 21.22 -15.60
C ALA A 191 10.87 20.37 -14.32
N ALA A 192 10.52 19.10 -14.48
CA ALA A 192 10.35 18.18 -13.35
C ALA A 192 11.65 17.92 -12.57
N ALA A 193 12.81 17.83 -13.25
CA ALA A 193 14.10 17.64 -12.61
C ALA A 193 14.47 18.84 -11.71
N ARG A 194 14.27 20.07 -12.19
CA ARG A 194 14.47 21.28 -11.37
C ARG A 194 13.61 21.29 -10.12
N LEU A 195 12.37 20.80 -10.20
CA LEU A 195 11.49 20.67 -9.04
C LEU A 195 11.97 19.62 -8.02
N VAL A 196 12.59 18.54 -8.49
CA VAL A 196 13.22 17.55 -7.58
C VAL A 196 14.41 18.19 -6.86
N ASP A 197 15.26 18.93 -7.57
CA ASP A 197 16.40 19.66 -6.99
C ASP A 197 15.94 20.75 -5.99
N ALA A 198 14.79 21.37 -6.28
CA ALA A 198 14.10 22.32 -5.41
C ALA A 198 13.39 21.66 -4.20
N GLN A 199 13.42 20.34 -4.07
CA GLN A 199 12.75 19.57 -3.01
C GLN A 199 11.20 19.65 -3.04
N ALA A 200 10.63 19.77 -4.24
CA ALA A 200 9.20 19.73 -4.55
C ALA A 200 8.82 18.52 -5.44
N PRO A 201 9.09 17.27 -5.01
CA PRO A 201 8.89 16.08 -5.83
C PRO A 201 7.41 15.82 -6.18
N GLY A 202 6.46 16.30 -5.37
CA GLY A 202 5.03 16.17 -5.66
C GLY A 202 4.62 16.98 -6.88
N LEU A 203 5.14 18.20 -7.02
CA LEU A 203 4.94 19.03 -8.22
C LEU A 203 5.66 18.44 -9.44
N ALA A 204 6.86 17.89 -9.24
CA ALA A 204 7.59 17.22 -10.32
C ALA A 204 6.77 16.07 -10.94
N ARG A 205 6.07 15.28 -10.10
CA ARG A 205 5.19 14.22 -10.58
C ARG A 205 4.01 14.77 -11.39
N LEU A 206 3.39 15.86 -10.95
CA LEU A 206 2.30 16.50 -11.68
C LEU A 206 2.77 17.00 -13.06
N VAL A 207 3.95 17.62 -13.13
CA VAL A 207 4.56 18.04 -14.41
C VAL A 207 4.84 16.83 -15.32
N ARG A 208 5.33 15.72 -14.79
CA ARG A 208 5.58 14.49 -15.57
C ARG A 208 4.33 13.84 -16.14
N ALA A 209 3.16 14.08 -15.55
CA ALA A 209 1.89 13.57 -16.06
C ALA A 209 1.31 14.43 -17.21
N MET A 210 1.75 15.69 -17.34
CA MET A 210 1.21 16.63 -18.35
C MET A 210 1.32 16.17 -19.81
N PRO A 211 2.39 15.47 -20.26
CA PRO A 211 2.47 14.96 -21.64
C PRO A 211 1.35 13.98 -21.96
N GLU A 212 1.03 13.09 -21.02
CA GLU A 212 -0.04 12.09 -21.18
C GLU A 212 -1.41 12.79 -21.18
N VAL A 213 -1.58 13.82 -20.35
CA VAL A 213 -2.78 14.65 -20.36
C VAL A 213 -2.93 15.38 -21.70
N ALA A 214 -1.87 15.94 -22.26
CA ALA A 214 -1.90 16.57 -23.58
C ALA A 214 -2.22 15.57 -24.70
N ALA A 215 -1.83 14.30 -24.55
CA ALA A 215 -2.07 13.23 -25.52
C ALA A 215 -3.42 12.49 -25.32
N SER A 216 -4.25 12.90 -24.36
CA SER A 216 -5.44 12.15 -23.92
C SER A 216 -6.67 12.21 -24.84
N GLY A 217 -6.52 12.66 -26.10
CA GLY A 217 -7.61 12.75 -27.07
C GLY A 217 -8.56 13.95 -26.83
N THR A 218 -9.80 13.88 -27.30
CA THR A 218 -10.75 15.01 -27.24
C THR A 218 -10.90 15.61 -25.83
N GLY A 219 -10.92 16.94 -25.74
CA GLY A 219 -11.01 17.67 -24.47
C GLY A 219 -9.70 17.71 -23.66
N TRP A 220 -8.56 17.36 -24.26
CA TRP A 220 -7.25 17.42 -23.61
C TRP A 220 -6.88 18.83 -23.18
N GLN A 221 -7.37 19.86 -23.90
CA GLN A 221 -7.08 21.27 -23.60
C GLN A 221 -7.57 21.64 -22.21
N ASP A 222 -8.82 21.29 -21.90
CA ASP A 222 -9.44 21.56 -20.60
C ASP A 222 -8.73 20.78 -19.48
N ARG A 223 -8.40 19.51 -19.73
CA ARG A 223 -7.66 18.67 -18.76
C ARG A 223 -6.25 19.20 -18.50
N LEU A 224 -5.55 19.64 -19.54
CA LEU A 224 -4.22 20.23 -19.41
C LEU A 224 -4.29 21.57 -18.67
N LEU A 225 -5.27 22.40 -19.00
CA LEU A 225 -5.49 23.67 -18.32
C LEU A 225 -5.83 23.47 -16.83
N ASP A 226 -6.64 22.46 -16.48
CA ASP A 226 -6.91 22.09 -15.09
C ASP A 226 -5.62 21.71 -14.36
N GLN A 227 -4.73 20.93 -14.98
CA GLN A 227 -3.43 20.59 -14.39
C GLN A 227 -2.51 21.81 -14.20
N VAL A 228 -2.45 22.70 -15.20
CA VAL A 228 -1.71 23.97 -15.09
C VAL A 228 -2.27 24.83 -13.95
N ALA A 229 -3.61 24.95 -13.87
CA ALA A 229 -4.28 25.73 -12.83
C ALA A 229 -4.03 25.15 -11.43
N ARG A 230 -4.02 23.81 -11.28
CA ARG A 230 -3.66 23.15 -10.01
C ARG A 230 -2.23 23.44 -9.58
N LEU A 231 -1.27 23.39 -10.51
CA LEU A 231 0.12 23.75 -10.23
C LEU A 231 0.24 25.22 -9.81
N TYR A 232 -0.43 26.12 -10.53
CA TYR A 232 -0.47 27.55 -10.20
C TYR A 232 -1.11 27.82 -8.83
N LEU A 233 -2.19 27.11 -8.50
CA LEU A 233 -2.83 27.19 -7.19
C LEU A 233 -1.90 26.68 -6.07
N ALA A 234 -1.12 25.63 -6.31
CA ALA A 234 -0.14 25.14 -5.36
C ALA A 234 0.99 26.16 -5.13
N ILE A 235 1.49 26.80 -6.19
CA ILE A 235 2.50 27.87 -6.12
C ILE A 235 1.99 29.04 -5.28
N THR A 236 0.85 29.59 -5.67
CA THR A 236 0.25 30.75 -5.00
C THR A 236 -0.16 30.45 -3.57
N GLY A 237 -0.68 29.24 -3.31
CA GLY A 237 -1.02 28.75 -1.98
C GLY A 237 0.21 28.62 -1.08
N TYR A 238 1.27 27.97 -1.56
CA TYR A 238 2.48 27.74 -0.77
C TYR A 238 3.20 29.05 -0.42
N ARG A 239 3.21 30.05 -1.32
CA ARG A 239 3.77 31.38 -1.05
C ARG A 239 3.18 32.09 0.17
N ARG A 240 1.91 31.79 0.50
CA ARG A 240 1.20 32.37 1.63
C ARG A 240 0.84 31.33 2.68
N ILE A 241 1.55 30.19 2.71
CA ILE A 241 1.13 29.02 3.49
C ILE A 241 0.87 29.34 4.97
N GLU A 242 1.68 30.20 5.58
CA GLU A 242 1.55 30.60 6.98
C GLU A 242 0.26 31.39 7.28
N THR A 243 -0.39 31.95 6.25
CA THR A 243 -1.69 32.65 6.39
C THR A 243 -2.90 31.74 6.27
N LEU A 244 -2.70 30.49 5.85
CA LEU A 244 -3.78 29.56 5.57
C LEU A 244 -4.17 28.73 6.81
N PRO A 245 -5.42 28.26 6.92
CA PRO A 245 -5.83 27.36 7.99
C PRO A 245 -4.96 26.08 8.02
N PRO A 246 -4.69 25.48 9.19
CA PRO A 246 -3.77 24.34 9.33
C PRO A 246 -4.05 23.17 8.37
N GLY A 247 -5.32 22.84 8.13
CA GLY A 247 -5.70 21.79 7.17
C GLY A 247 -5.25 22.09 5.74
N HIS A 248 -5.40 23.33 5.28
CA HIS A 248 -4.94 23.74 3.95
C HIS A 248 -3.41 23.77 3.86
N GLN A 249 -2.72 24.11 4.94
CA GLN A 249 -1.26 24.01 4.98
C GLN A 249 -0.80 22.56 4.83
N ALA A 250 -1.48 21.62 5.49
CA ALA A 250 -1.18 20.20 5.37
C ALA A 250 -1.42 19.68 3.95
N ASP A 251 -2.54 20.06 3.32
CA ASP A 251 -2.84 19.71 1.93
C ASP A 251 -1.76 20.24 0.96
N LEU A 252 -1.36 21.51 1.09
CA LEU A 252 -0.31 22.09 0.27
C LEU A 252 1.03 21.38 0.47
N ARG A 253 1.44 21.11 1.72
CA ARG A 253 2.66 20.36 2.01
C ARG A 253 2.62 18.96 1.38
N ALA A 254 1.46 18.28 1.42
CA ALA A 254 1.30 17.00 0.73
C ALA A 254 1.44 17.12 -0.79
N VAL A 255 0.85 18.16 -1.41
CA VAL A 255 0.96 18.44 -2.85
C VAL A 255 2.40 18.76 -3.27
N ILE A 256 3.15 19.54 -2.48
CA ILE A 256 4.57 19.82 -2.73
C ILE A 256 5.42 18.54 -2.61
N GLY A 257 5.01 17.58 -1.78
CA GLY A 257 5.69 16.31 -1.58
C GLY A 257 6.42 16.20 -0.24
N PHE A 258 5.94 16.90 0.79
CA PHE A 258 6.33 16.60 2.16
C PHE A 258 5.76 15.25 2.59
N THR A 259 6.60 14.42 3.18
CA THR A 259 6.24 13.11 3.72
C THR A 259 6.02 13.23 5.22
N LEU A 260 4.86 12.80 5.70
CA LEU A 260 4.62 12.54 7.12
C LEU A 260 5.06 11.11 7.43
N LYS A 261 5.84 10.91 8.50
CA LYS A 261 6.18 9.56 8.94
C LYS A 261 4.96 8.89 9.55
N GLN A 262 4.81 7.60 9.30
CA GLN A 262 3.69 6.83 9.84
C GLN A 262 3.74 6.76 11.37
N GLU A 263 4.94 6.72 11.96
CA GLU A 263 5.16 6.80 13.41
C GLU A 263 4.55 8.09 14.00
N ASP A 264 4.95 9.25 13.46
CA ASP A 264 4.41 10.57 13.89
C ASP A 264 2.88 10.64 13.71
N LEU A 265 2.34 10.05 12.63
CA LEU A 265 0.90 9.98 12.40
C LEU A 265 0.19 9.12 13.46
N LEU A 266 0.79 7.97 13.82
CA LEU A 266 0.25 7.05 14.82
C LEU A 266 0.30 7.61 16.25
N GLU A 267 0.84 8.81 16.48
CA GLU A 267 0.74 9.53 17.75
C GLU A 267 -0.43 10.55 17.80
N THR A 268 -1.05 10.85 16.65
CA THR A 268 -2.14 11.85 16.55
C THR A 268 -3.50 11.30 17.02
N PRO A 269 -4.47 12.09 17.52
CA PRO A 269 -5.77 11.55 17.94
C PRO A 269 -6.45 10.69 16.85
N GLY A 270 -6.89 9.50 17.24
CA GLY A 270 -7.55 8.54 16.36
C GLY A 270 -9.07 8.64 16.46
N VAL A 271 -9.75 8.05 15.48
CA VAL A 271 -11.21 7.88 15.46
C VAL A 271 -11.50 6.39 15.56
N THR A 272 -12.10 5.99 16.68
CA THR A 272 -12.62 4.64 16.88
C THR A 272 -14.03 4.58 16.33
N ASP A 273 -14.28 3.62 15.43
CA ASP A 273 -15.60 3.38 14.84
C ASP A 273 -15.67 1.91 14.36
N THR A 274 -16.86 1.47 13.98
CA THR A 274 -17.03 0.31 13.11
C THR A 274 -16.96 0.77 11.66
N TRP A 275 -15.88 0.40 10.97
CA TRP A 275 -15.62 0.84 9.61
C TRP A 275 -16.19 -0.14 8.59
N LEU A 276 -17.16 0.31 7.80
CA LEU A 276 -17.73 -0.43 6.68
C LEU A 276 -16.78 -0.36 5.50
N ILE A 277 -16.26 -1.50 5.04
CA ILE A 277 -15.33 -1.55 3.91
C ILE A 277 -16.15 -1.61 2.62
N LEU A 278 -16.18 -0.50 1.89
CA LEU A 278 -17.07 -0.30 0.75
C LEU A 278 -16.50 -0.81 -0.56
N GLY A 279 -15.17 -0.75 -0.72
CA GLY A 279 -14.52 -1.13 -1.96
C GLY A 279 -13.00 -1.18 -1.83
N SER A 280 -12.36 -1.88 -2.76
CA SER A 280 -10.92 -1.94 -2.88
C SER A 280 -10.50 -1.99 -4.34
N GLN A 281 -9.41 -1.31 -4.69
CA GLN A 281 -8.80 -1.31 -6.01
C GLN A 281 -7.29 -1.50 -5.87
N ILE A 282 -6.72 -2.38 -6.68
CA ILE A 282 -5.27 -2.57 -6.75
C ILE A 282 -4.79 -1.99 -8.08
N GLU A 283 -3.82 -1.09 -8.01
CA GLU A 283 -3.14 -0.50 -9.16
C GLU A 283 -1.67 -0.90 -9.12
N GLU A 284 -1.09 -1.22 -10.29
CA GLU A 284 0.34 -1.47 -10.42
C GLU A 284 1.02 -0.25 -11.04
N GLU A 285 1.97 0.33 -10.33
CA GLU A 285 2.73 1.50 -10.76
C GLU A 285 4.23 1.21 -10.64
N THR A 286 4.94 1.06 -11.76
CA THR A 286 6.41 0.96 -11.81
C THR A 286 7.04 -0.09 -10.88
N GLY A 287 6.43 -1.27 -10.78
CA GLY A 287 6.92 -2.34 -9.89
C GLY A 287 6.54 -2.17 -8.42
N LEU A 288 5.59 -1.29 -8.12
CA LEU A 288 4.92 -1.17 -6.84
C LEU A 288 3.41 -1.39 -7.06
N ALA A 289 2.81 -2.31 -6.33
CA ALA A 289 1.36 -2.42 -6.30
C ALA A 289 0.82 -1.60 -5.12
N VAL A 290 -0.21 -0.81 -5.39
CA VAL A 290 -0.89 0.04 -4.43
C VAL A 290 -2.34 -0.44 -4.34
N GLN A 291 -2.74 -0.91 -3.16
CA GLN A 291 -4.14 -1.16 -2.86
C GLN A 291 -4.74 0.07 -2.19
N ARG A 292 -5.86 0.53 -2.76
CA ARG A 292 -6.74 1.56 -2.21
C ARG A 292 -7.96 0.87 -1.63
N THR A 293 -8.23 1.06 -0.35
CA THR A 293 -9.46 0.58 0.29
C THR A 293 -10.27 1.77 0.79
N TRP A 294 -11.53 1.86 0.38
CA TRP A 294 -12.47 2.87 0.86
C TRP A 294 -13.33 2.32 1.99
N LEU A 295 -13.44 3.08 3.06
CA LEU A 295 -14.21 2.75 4.26
C LEU A 295 -15.17 3.89 4.61
N LEU A 296 -16.22 3.58 5.35
CA LEU A 296 -17.16 4.54 5.94
C LEU A 296 -17.40 4.18 7.40
N GLY A 297 -17.17 5.12 8.31
CA GLY A 297 -17.49 4.96 9.73
C GLY A 297 -19.01 4.83 9.90
N GLN A 298 -19.46 3.76 10.56
CA GLN A 298 -20.88 3.48 10.73
C GLN A 298 -21.54 4.47 11.69
N GLU A 299 -20.86 4.87 12.76
CA GLU A 299 -21.37 5.81 13.76
C GLU A 299 -21.02 7.25 13.38
N THR A 300 -19.79 7.49 12.93
CA THR A 300 -19.30 8.84 12.62
C THR A 300 -19.74 9.35 11.25
N GLY A 301 -20.09 8.45 10.32
CA GLY A 301 -20.33 8.79 8.92
C GLY A 301 -19.07 9.29 8.19
N GLN A 302 -17.88 9.13 8.78
CA GLN A 302 -16.65 9.67 8.23
C GLN A 302 -16.12 8.76 7.10
N PRO A 303 -15.84 9.29 5.90
CA PRO A 303 -15.18 8.51 4.85
C PRO A 303 -13.68 8.36 5.13
N ALA A 304 -13.12 7.19 4.83
CA ALA A 304 -11.70 6.93 4.95
C ALA A 304 -11.13 6.19 3.72
N LEU A 305 -9.86 6.44 3.42
CA LEU A 305 -9.05 5.77 2.41
C LEU A 305 -7.78 5.23 3.06
N VAL A 306 -7.64 3.91 3.10
CA VAL A 306 -6.42 3.24 3.55
C VAL A 306 -5.63 2.79 2.33
N LEU A 307 -4.31 3.08 2.35
CA LEU A 307 -3.38 2.67 1.29
C LEU A 307 -2.47 1.55 1.82
N ALA A 308 -2.41 0.44 1.11
CA ALA A 308 -1.42 -0.61 1.33
C ALA A 308 -0.48 -0.72 0.13
N PHE A 309 0.81 -0.85 0.40
CA PHE A 309 1.86 -0.87 -0.63
C PHE A 309 2.56 -2.23 -0.65
N ALA A 310 2.72 -2.82 -1.82
CA ALA A 310 3.45 -4.07 -2.04
C ALA A 310 4.52 -3.87 -3.12
N VAL A 311 5.80 -4.03 -2.77
CA VAL A 311 6.91 -3.92 -3.73
C VAL A 311 6.98 -5.20 -4.56
N ASN A 312 6.89 -5.05 -5.89
CA ASN A 312 7.20 -6.12 -6.84
C ASN A 312 8.71 -6.16 -7.05
N VAL A 313 9.40 -7.07 -6.37
CA VAL A 313 10.85 -7.28 -6.53
C VAL A 313 11.10 -8.07 -7.82
N ALA A 314 10.92 -7.42 -8.98
CA ALA A 314 11.11 -8.04 -10.29
C ALA A 314 11.85 -7.15 -11.32
N ALA A 315 12.74 -6.26 -10.85
CA ALA A 315 13.56 -5.42 -11.74
C ALA A 315 15.00 -5.95 -11.95
N ASN A 316 15.25 -7.26 -11.77
CA ASN A 316 16.47 -7.91 -12.23
C ASN A 316 16.12 -9.21 -12.97
N ALA A 317 16.77 -9.38 -14.11
CA ALA A 317 16.47 -10.36 -15.14
C ALA A 317 16.24 -11.80 -14.63
N ALA A 318 15.27 -12.46 -15.25
CA ALA A 318 15.08 -13.91 -15.24
C ALA A 318 14.89 -14.55 -13.86
N GLN A 319 13.80 -14.24 -13.14
CA GLN A 319 13.11 -15.19 -12.25
C GLN A 319 11.88 -14.59 -11.52
N ARG A 320 10.77 -15.32 -11.62
CA ARG A 320 9.72 -15.54 -10.60
C ARG A 320 8.77 -14.38 -10.24
N THR A 321 7.52 -14.58 -10.65
CA THR A 321 6.28 -14.08 -10.04
C THR A 321 6.27 -14.34 -8.53
N THR A 322 6.49 -13.30 -7.74
CA THR A 322 6.35 -13.31 -6.28
C THR A 322 4.98 -12.70 -5.92
N PRO A 323 4.15 -13.32 -5.07
CA PRO A 323 2.85 -12.77 -4.69
C PRO A 323 2.98 -11.47 -3.86
N LEU A 324 1.97 -10.62 -4.00
CA LEU A 324 1.72 -9.38 -3.26
C LEU A 324 1.62 -9.68 -1.74
N THR A 325 2.72 -9.59 -1.01
CA THR A 325 2.81 -9.98 0.41
C THR A 325 2.51 -8.83 1.39
N SER A 326 1.58 -7.94 1.06
CA SER A 326 1.14 -6.88 1.97
C SER A 326 -0.26 -6.32 1.67
N ILE A 327 -1.12 -7.09 1.01
CA ILE A 327 -2.55 -6.76 0.95
C ILE A 327 -3.19 -7.24 2.24
N ASP A 328 -3.66 -6.30 3.05
CA ASP A 328 -4.31 -6.58 4.31
C ASP A 328 -5.69 -7.19 4.07
N ALA A 329 -5.78 -8.51 4.26
CA ALA A 329 -7.00 -9.28 4.01
C ALA A 329 -8.18 -8.86 4.89
N SER A 330 -7.94 -8.23 6.04
CA SER A 330 -9.00 -7.71 6.91
C SER A 330 -9.79 -6.57 6.27
N LEU A 331 -9.19 -5.89 5.28
CA LEU A 331 -9.80 -4.77 4.54
C LEU A 331 -10.53 -5.23 3.28
N SER A 332 -11.29 -6.32 3.41
CA SER A 332 -12.08 -6.90 2.32
C SER A 332 -13.44 -6.20 2.19
N PRO A 333 -13.87 -5.82 0.97
CA PRO A 333 -15.20 -5.24 0.74
C PRO A 333 -16.33 -6.11 1.31
N GLY A 334 -17.34 -5.44 1.90
CA GLY A 334 -18.48 -6.10 2.53
C GLY A 334 -18.29 -6.49 4.00
N VAL A 335 -17.12 -6.19 4.59
CA VAL A 335 -16.82 -6.42 6.00
C VAL A 335 -17.00 -5.12 6.80
N ALA A 336 -17.47 -5.27 8.03
CA ALA A 336 -17.45 -4.21 9.05
C ALA A 336 -16.30 -4.52 10.04
N LEU A 337 -15.39 -3.57 10.23
CA LEU A 337 -14.20 -3.74 11.06
C LEU A 337 -14.22 -2.74 12.22
N PRO A 338 -14.39 -3.17 13.47
CA PRO A 338 -14.08 -2.35 14.63
C PRO A 338 -12.60 -1.98 14.57
N ALA A 339 -12.28 -0.70 14.50
CA ALA A 339 -10.90 -0.24 14.42
C ALA A 339 -10.77 1.22 14.84
N GLU A 340 -9.55 1.57 15.27
CA GLU A 340 -9.14 2.95 15.43
C GLU A 340 -8.32 3.39 14.21
N LEU A 341 -8.80 4.43 13.52
CA LEU A 341 -8.10 5.03 12.39
C LEU A 341 -7.47 6.38 12.77
N VAL A 342 -6.23 6.60 12.34
CA VAL A 342 -5.58 7.91 12.41
C VAL A 342 -5.54 8.55 11.03
N PHE A 343 -5.95 9.81 10.95
CA PHE A 343 -6.10 10.51 9.68
C PHE A 343 -4.91 11.40 9.38
N TYR A 344 -4.45 11.34 8.12
CA TYR A 344 -3.46 12.29 7.64
C TYR A 344 -4.09 13.70 7.69
N PRO A 345 -3.35 14.71 8.18
CA PRO A 345 -3.88 16.06 8.31
C PRO A 345 -4.19 16.65 6.93
N GLY A 346 -5.28 17.40 6.85
CA GLY A 346 -5.78 18.04 5.63
C GLY A 346 -7.03 18.87 5.93
N ALA A 347 -7.49 19.69 4.98
CA ALA A 347 -8.76 20.42 5.14
C ALA A 347 -9.96 19.45 5.15
N TYR A 348 -9.84 18.35 4.41
CA TYR A 348 -10.80 17.25 4.36
C TYR A 348 -10.05 15.92 4.51
N PRO A 349 -9.70 15.52 5.75
CA PRO A 349 -8.87 14.36 5.99
C PRO A 349 -9.62 13.08 5.64
N GLN A 350 -9.28 12.48 4.49
CA GLN A 350 -9.85 11.21 4.03
C GLN A 350 -8.83 10.07 4.10
N ARG A 351 -7.54 10.35 3.90
CA ARG A 351 -6.52 9.32 3.98
C ARG A 351 -6.28 8.95 5.44
N ALA A 352 -6.26 7.66 5.74
CA ALA A 352 -6.05 7.15 7.09
C ALA A 352 -5.04 6.00 7.13
N ALA A 353 -4.54 5.73 8.33
CA ALA A 353 -3.83 4.50 8.69
C ALA A 353 -4.58 3.80 9.82
N VAL A 354 -4.59 2.47 9.80
CA VAL A 354 -5.16 1.66 10.87
C VAL A 354 -4.18 1.63 12.03
N ARG A 355 -4.61 2.07 13.22
CA ARG A 355 -3.81 2.01 14.45
C ARG A 355 -4.05 0.72 15.21
N THR A 356 -5.30 0.40 15.51
CA THR A 356 -5.71 -0.80 16.23
C THR A 356 -6.96 -1.42 15.60
N ARG A 357 -7.18 -2.71 15.86
CA ARG A 357 -8.34 -3.51 15.43
C ARG A 357 -8.89 -4.26 16.63
#